data_AF-A0A950T1H5-F1
#
_entry.id   AF-A0A950T1H5-F1
#
_cell.length_a   1.000
_cell.length_b   1.000
_cell.length_c   1.000
_cell.angle_alpha   90.00
_cell.angle_beta   90.00
_cell.angle_gamma   90.00
#
_symmetry.space_group_name_H-M   'P 1'
#
loop_
_entity.id
_entity.type
_entity.pdbx_description
1 polymer ?
#
loop_
_entity_poly.entity_id
_entity_poly.type
_entity_poly.pdbx_seq_one_letter_code
_entity_poly.pdbx_strand_id
1 'polypeptide(L)'
;METPEIRQASQEVSTERLKATIDLTTSFSIPMRRRHLLGAAGAAVAGVAAATLLEAQAVHAEATSGGSILTEYFSILATGEALFVTFYSHAVSHHEQLGLQGEALNALKAIRTEEQIHLNFALANGGVPATTHFSFPHGEETFEDRSLFLATQQLGEDLTNGALLAWIKDMATMGRP
;
A
#
# COMPACT_ATOMS: atom_id res chain seq x y z
N MET A 1 7.58 13.74 53.84
CA MET A 1 6.89 15.02 53.61
C MET A 1 7.30 15.49 52.23
N GLU A 2 6.60 15.04 51.20
CA GLU A 2 6.95 15.33 49.81
C GLU A 2 6.55 16.77 49.47
N THR A 3 7.48 17.50 48.85
CA THR A 3 7.28 18.90 48.45
C THR A 3 6.27 18.99 47.30
N PRO A 4 5.42 20.04 47.27
CA PRO A 4 4.31 20.17 46.32
C PRO A 4 4.73 20.13 44.84
N GLU A 5 5.98 20.45 44.51
CA GLU A 5 6.52 20.37 43.14
C GLU A 5 6.65 18.94 42.60
N ILE A 6 6.92 17.95 43.45
CA ILE A 6 7.11 16.55 43.01
C ILE A 6 5.76 15.91 42.65
N ARG A 7 4.68 16.30 43.33
CA ARG A 7 3.31 15.86 42.99
C ARG A 7 2.84 16.40 41.65
N GLN A 8 3.26 17.60 41.28
CA GLN A 8 2.82 18.26 40.04
C GLN A 8 3.49 17.62 38.82
N ALA A 9 4.80 17.33 38.88
CA ALA A 9 5.51 16.62 37.81
C ALA A 9 5.01 15.17 37.61
N SER A 10 4.64 14.47 38.68
CA SER A 10 4.13 13.10 38.59
C SER A 10 2.70 13.03 38.01
N GLN A 11 1.89 14.08 38.24
CA GLN A 11 0.58 14.22 37.61
C GLN A 11 0.70 14.61 36.13
N GLU A 12 1.63 15.50 35.77
CA GLU A 12 1.86 15.89 34.37
C GLU A 12 2.35 14.72 33.51
N VAL A 13 3.29 13.91 34.02
CA VAL A 13 3.77 12.69 33.33
C VAL A 13 2.67 11.63 33.21
N SER A 14 1.76 11.55 34.18
CA SER A 14 0.60 10.64 34.12
C SER A 14 -0.47 11.12 33.13
N THR A 15 -0.70 12.43 33.00
CA THR A 15 -1.61 12.99 31.99
C THR A 15 -1.04 12.92 30.56
N GLU A 16 0.27 13.05 30.39
CA GLU A 16 0.96 12.84 29.11
C GLU A 16 0.93 11.36 28.69
N ARG A 17 1.16 10.43 29.63
CA ARG A 17 1.04 8.98 29.36
C ARG A 17 -0.39 8.53 29.07
N LEU A 18 -1.40 9.19 29.65
CA LEU A 18 -2.81 8.91 29.33
C LEU A 18 -3.22 9.45 27.95
N LYS A 19 -2.62 10.56 27.49
CA LYS A 19 -2.80 11.09 26.13
C LYS A 19 -2.06 10.27 25.04
N ALA A 20 -1.06 9.49 25.42
CA ALA A 20 -0.36 8.55 24.53
C ALA A 20 -1.08 7.20 24.37
N THR A 21 -2.31 7.06 24.87
CA THR A 21 -3.21 6.00 24.44
C THR A 21 -3.71 6.36 23.05
N ILE A 22 -2.87 6.07 22.04
CA ILE A 22 -3.24 6.12 20.64
C ILE A 22 -4.47 5.24 20.50
N ASP A 23 -5.60 5.89 20.32
CA ASP A 23 -6.88 5.27 20.10
C ASP A 23 -6.76 4.36 18.87
N LEU A 24 -6.82 3.05 19.13
CA LEU A 24 -6.53 1.99 18.17
C LEU A 24 -7.53 1.99 17.01
N THR A 25 -8.71 2.58 17.21
CA THR A 25 -9.65 2.82 16.12
C THR A 25 -9.16 3.93 15.20
N THR A 26 -8.40 4.91 15.70
CA THR A 26 -7.88 6.06 14.93
C THR A 26 -6.54 5.82 14.26
N SER A 27 -5.84 4.70 14.47
CA SER A 27 -4.73 4.30 13.58
C SER A 27 -5.22 3.55 12.34
N PHE A 28 -6.30 2.78 12.47
CA PHE A 28 -7.07 2.28 11.30
C PHE A 28 -8.06 3.31 10.74
N SER A 29 -8.38 4.35 11.53
CA SER A 29 -9.09 5.56 11.12
C SER A 29 -8.16 6.76 11.06
N ILE A 30 -6.85 6.56 10.86
CA ILE A 30 -6.12 7.53 10.05
C ILE A 30 -6.94 7.45 8.78
N PRO A 31 -7.61 8.53 8.35
CA PRO A 31 -8.01 8.53 6.98
C PRO A 31 -6.70 8.27 6.27
N MET A 32 -6.50 7.07 5.71
CA MET A 32 -5.86 6.97 4.41
C MET A 32 -6.53 8.13 3.72
N ARG A 33 -5.80 9.25 3.61
CA ARG A 33 -6.26 10.38 2.85
C ARG A 33 -6.35 9.70 1.52
N ARG A 34 -7.56 9.22 1.20
CA ARG A 34 -7.96 8.70 -0.08
C ARG A 34 -7.44 9.81 -0.94
N ARG A 35 -6.30 9.57 -1.57
CA ARG A 35 -5.75 10.52 -2.50
C ARG A 35 -6.82 10.48 -3.55
N HIS A 36 -7.70 11.48 -3.46
CA HIS A 36 -8.30 12.14 -4.58
C HIS A 36 -7.13 12.50 -5.51
N LEU A 37 -6.61 11.49 -6.21
CA LEU A 37 -6.15 11.69 -7.56
C LEU A 37 -7.44 11.83 -8.35
N LEU A 38 -7.72 13.12 -8.59
CA LEU A 38 -8.80 13.72 -9.35
C LEU A 38 -9.44 12.76 -10.37
N GLY A 39 -10.76 12.66 -10.46
CA GLY A 39 -11.64 13.82 -10.49
C GLY A 39 -11.47 14.61 -11.78
N ALA A 40 -11.38 13.93 -12.93
CA ALA A 40 -11.59 14.52 -14.25
C ALA A 40 -12.27 13.51 -15.20
N ALA A 41 -13.40 12.95 -14.78
CA ALA A 41 -14.43 12.46 -15.70
C ALA A 41 -15.75 12.37 -14.92
N GLY A 42 -16.77 13.06 -15.40
CA GLY A 42 -18.06 13.20 -14.74
C GLY A 42 -18.77 11.88 -14.51
N ALA A 43 -19.59 11.88 -13.44
CA ALA A 43 -20.64 10.94 -13.10
C ALA A 43 -21.04 9.91 -14.17
N ALA A 44 -20.72 8.63 -13.95
CA ALA A 44 -21.56 7.50 -14.33
C ALA A 44 -21.11 6.20 -13.63
N VAL A 45 -22.04 5.63 -12.86
CA VAL A 45 -22.35 4.20 -12.67
C VAL A 45 -21.20 3.19 -12.63
N ALA A 46 -21.19 2.44 -11.52
CA ALA A 46 -20.41 1.25 -11.25
C ALA A 46 -20.17 0.31 -12.45
N GLY A 47 -18.92 -0.16 -12.60
CA GLY A 47 -18.65 -1.53 -13.05
C GLY A 47 -18.15 -1.77 -14.48
N VAL A 48 -17.96 -0.76 -15.34
CA VAL A 48 -17.63 -1.02 -16.77
C VAL A 48 -16.35 -0.33 -17.29
N ALA A 49 -15.75 0.61 -16.56
CA ALA A 49 -14.66 1.43 -17.10
C ALA A 49 -13.33 0.67 -17.33
N ALA A 50 -13.10 -0.47 -16.66
CA ALA A 50 -11.91 -1.29 -16.93
C ALA A 50 -11.96 -1.99 -18.31
N ALA A 51 -13.15 -2.20 -18.87
CA ALA A 51 -13.31 -2.85 -20.17
C ALA A 51 -13.17 -1.86 -21.35
N THR A 52 -13.47 -0.57 -21.15
CA THR A 52 -13.36 0.43 -22.23
C THR A 52 -11.94 0.95 -22.45
N LEU A 53 -11.03 0.78 -21.47
CA LEU A 53 -9.60 0.98 -21.70
C LEU A 53 -9.01 -0.13 -22.59
N LEU A 54 -9.65 -1.30 -22.61
CA LEU A 54 -9.21 -2.49 -23.34
C LEU A 54 -9.42 -2.39 -24.86
N GLU A 55 -10.42 -1.63 -25.33
CA GLU A 55 -10.71 -1.45 -26.77
C GLU A 55 -9.90 -0.33 -27.43
N ALA A 56 -9.38 0.64 -26.67
CA ALA A 56 -8.61 1.76 -27.24
C ALA A 56 -7.12 1.43 -27.48
N GLN A 57 -6.60 0.33 -26.93
CA GLN A 57 -5.17 0.00 -26.99
C GLN A 57 -4.77 -0.91 -28.17
N ALA A 58 -5.72 -1.32 -29.01
CA ALA A 58 -5.45 -2.24 -30.13
C ALA A 58 -4.79 -1.60 -31.37
N VAL A 59 -4.43 -0.31 -31.35
CA VAL A 59 -3.85 0.36 -32.52
C VAL A 59 -2.57 1.11 -32.16
N HIS A 60 -1.47 0.36 -32.16
CA HIS A 60 -0.10 0.73 -32.60
C HIS A 60 0.93 -0.07 -31.81
N ALA A 61 1.28 -1.23 -32.37
CA ALA A 61 2.52 -1.92 -32.04
C ALA A 61 3.66 -1.24 -32.81
N GLU A 62 4.47 -0.44 -32.10
CA GLU A 62 5.82 -0.12 -32.56
C GLU A 62 6.79 -1.07 -31.87
N ALA A 63 7.39 -1.94 -32.67
CA ALA A 63 8.41 -2.88 -32.24
C ALA A 63 9.78 -2.18 -32.27
N THR A 64 10.30 -1.83 -31.11
CA THR A 64 11.72 -1.56 -30.90
C THR A 64 12.21 -2.42 -29.73
N SER A 65 13.37 -3.02 -29.89
CA SER A 65 13.95 -4.00 -28.97
C SER A 65 14.05 -3.50 -27.53
N GLY A 66 13.48 -4.24 -26.58
CA GLY A 66 13.17 -3.80 -25.21
C GLY A 66 11.67 -3.62 -25.11
N GLY A 67 10.99 -4.41 -24.27
CA GLY A 67 9.52 -4.39 -24.19
C GLY A 67 8.99 -2.94 -24.09
N SER A 68 7.80 -2.66 -24.66
CA SER A 68 7.24 -1.32 -24.64
C SER A 68 7.34 -0.72 -23.24
N ILE A 69 7.59 0.58 -23.09
CA ILE A 69 7.67 1.26 -21.79
C ILE A 69 6.47 0.93 -20.88
N LEU A 70 5.30 0.62 -21.48
CA LEU A 70 4.13 0.10 -20.77
C LEU A 70 4.37 -1.27 -20.12
N THR A 71 4.95 -2.22 -20.86
CA THR A 71 5.34 -3.53 -20.34
C THR A 71 6.36 -3.40 -19.20
N GLU A 72 7.28 -2.43 -19.29
CA GLU A 72 8.20 -2.11 -18.20
C GLU A 72 7.43 -1.63 -16.95
N TYR A 73 6.49 -0.69 -17.10
CA TYR A 73 5.64 -0.26 -15.98
C TYR A 73 4.79 -1.36 -15.39
N PHE A 74 4.20 -2.23 -16.22
CA PHE A 74 3.46 -3.39 -15.71
C PHE A 74 4.39 -4.38 -14.99
N SER A 75 5.65 -4.49 -15.37
CA SER A 75 6.62 -5.34 -14.67
C SER A 75 7.07 -4.73 -13.33
N ILE A 76 7.25 -3.41 -13.28
CA ILE A 76 7.49 -2.67 -12.03
C ILE A 76 6.30 -2.83 -11.09
N LEU A 77 5.07 -2.63 -11.60
CA LEU A 77 3.84 -2.83 -10.86
C LEU A 77 3.75 -4.28 -10.35
N ALA A 78 3.90 -5.28 -11.22
CA ALA A 78 3.87 -6.68 -10.83
C ALA A 78 4.89 -7.01 -9.73
N THR A 79 6.08 -6.41 -9.76
CA THR A 79 7.09 -6.59 -8.70
C THR A 79 6.63 -5.97 -7.37
N GLY A 80 6.11 -4.74 -7.40
CA GLY A 80 5.59 -4.06 -6.21
C GLY A 80 4.37 -4.77 -5.62
N GLU A 81 3.44 -5.22 -6.44
CA GLU A 81 2.26 -5.95 -5.98
C GLU A 81 2.62 -7.35 -5.45
N ALA A 82 3.58 -8.04 -6.07
CA ALA A 82 4.09 -9.30 -5.52
C ALA A 82 4.73 -9.10 -4.14
N LEU A 83 5.48 -8.01 -3.94
CA LEU A 83 6.04 -7.64 -2.64
C LEU A 83 4.93 -7.48 -1.59
N PHE A 84 3.87 -6.74 -1.91
CA PHE A 84 2.77 -6.50 -0.97
C PHE A 84 1.89 -7.72 -0.72
N VAL A 85 1.62 -8.55 -1.74
CA VAL A 85 0.96 -9.84 -1.56
C VAL A 85 1.76 -10.71 -0.58
N THR A 86 3.09 -10.78 -0.73
CA THR A 86 3.96 -11.49 0.21
C THR A 86 3.89 -10.84 1.61
N PHE A 87 4.09 -9.53 1.71
CA PHE A 87 4.08 -8.80 2.98
C PHE A 87 2.79 -9.02 3.78
N TYR A 88 1.63 -8.83 3.15
CA TYR A 88 0.35 -9.02 3.82
C TYR A 88 -0.01 -10.49 4.04
N SER A 89 0.56 -11.42 3.26
CA SER A 89 0.45 -12.86 3.57
C SER A 89 1.16 -13.20 4.88
N HIS A 90 2.36 -12.67 5.09
CA HIS A 90 3.09 -12.81 6.35
C HIS A 90 2.37 -12.13 7.52
N ALA A 91 1.84 -10.92 7.31
CA ALA A 91 1.08 -10.21 8.34
C ALA A 91 -0.20 -10.97 8.74
N VAL A 92 -0.90 -11.59 7.78
CA VAL A 92 -2.06 -12.45 8.08
C VAL A 92 -1.64 -13.72 8.82
N SER A 93 -0.48 -14.31 8.56
CA SER A 93 -0.03 -15.50 9.32
C SER A 93 0.49 -15.18 10.72
N HIS A 94 0.96 -13.96 10.96
CA HIS A 94 1.47 -13.49 12.26
C HIS A 94 0.53 -12.48 12.94
N HIS A 95 -0.76 -12.53 12.61
CA HIS A 95 -1.70 -11.51 13.05
C HIS A 95 -1.81 -11.42 14.58
N GLU A 96 -1.60 -12.53 15.30
CA GLU A 96 -1.64 -12.57 16.77
C GLU A 96 -0.47 -11.80 17.39
N GLN A 97 0.74 -11.97 16.86
CA GLN A 97 1.94 -11.26 17.30
C GLN A 97 1.81 -9.74 17.05
N LEU A 98 1.20 -9.37 15.92
CA LEU A 98 0.88 -7.99 15.59
C LEU A 98 -0.27 -7.40 16.42
N GLY A 99 -0.93 -8.20 17.28
CA GLY A 99 -2.10 -7.77 18.05
C GLY A 99 -3.31 -7.44 17.17
N LEU A 100 -3.44 -8.09 16.01
CA LEU A 100 -4.50 -7.89 15.02
C LEU A 100 -5.52 -9.03 15.10
N GLN A 101 -6.77 -8.66 15.37
CA GLN A 101 -7.90 -9.59 15.49
C GLN A 101 -9.20 -8.93 15.04
N GLY A 102 -10.26 -9.73 14.86
CA GLY A 102 -11.58 -9.23 14.47
C GLY A 102 -11.55 -8.40 13.19
N GLU A 103 -12.06 -7.17 13.26
CA GLU A 103 -12.13 -6.25 12.12
C GLU A 103 -10.75 -5.90 11.55
N ALA A 104 -9.73 -5.75 12.41
CA ALA A 104 -8.37 -5.43 11.95
C ALA A 104 -7.75 -6.57 11.11
N LEU A 105 -7.97 -7.83 11.53
CA LEU A 105 -7.56 -8.99 10.74
C LEU A 105 -8.37 -9.10 9.43
N ASN A 106 -9.66 -8.78 9.46
CA ASN A 106 -10.49 -8.78 8.26
C ASN A 106 -10.04 -7.71 7.26
N ALA A 107 -9.69 -6.51 7.74
CA ALA A 107 -9.12 -5.45 6.93
C ALA A 107 -7.80 -5.90 6.29
N LEU A 108 -6.90 -6.53 7.06
CA LEU A 108 -5.64 -7.05 6.54
C LEU A 108 -5.82 -8.11 5.43
N LYS A 109 -6.80 -9.01 5.60
CA LYS A 109 -7.16 -9.99 4.57
C LYS A 109 -7.76 -9.35 3.32
N ALA A 110 -8.55 -8.29 3.50
CA ALA A 110 -9.13 -7.53 2.40
C ALA A 110 -8.02 -6.82 1.60
N ILE A 111 -7.09 -6.14 2.29
CA ILE A 111 -5.93 -5.49 1.68
C ILE A 111 -5.12 -6.51 0.87
N ARG A 112 -4.75 -7.66 1.46
CA ARG A 112 -4.05 -8.72 0.72
C ARG A 112 -4.78 -9.16 -0.56
N THR A 113 -6.12 -9.20 -0.51
CA THR A 113 -6.95 -9.58 -1.66
C THR A 113 -6.91 -8.50 -2.74
N GLU A 114 -6.93 -7.23 -2.36
CA GLU A 114 -6.76 -6.08 -3.26
C GLU A 114 -5.41 -6.12 -3.97
N GLU A 115 -4.30 -6.35 -3.25
CA GLU A 115 -2.97 -6.43 -3.87
C GLU A 115 -2.87 -7.64 -4.83
N GLN A 116 -3.55 -8.74 -4.53
CA GLN A 116 -3.62 -9.88 -5.46
C GLN A 116 -4.37 -9.52 -6.75
N ILE A 117 -5.40 -8.69 -6.67
CA ILE A 117 -6.13 -8.18 -7.84
C ILE A 117 -5.21 -7.26 -8.65
N HIS A 118 -4.47 -6.35 -8.00
CA HIS A 118 -3.48 -5.50 -8.67
C HIS A 118 -2.39 -6.30 -9.38
N LEU A 119 -1.83 -7.32 -8.69
CA LEU A 119 -0.86 -8.23 -9.29
C LEU A 119 -1.42 -8.92 -10.52
N ASN A 120 -2.62 -9.49 -10.43
CA ASN A 120 -3.27 -10.17 -11.55
C ASN A 120 -3.50 -9.22 -12.73
N PHE A 121 -3.88 -7.97 -12.47
CA PHE A 121 -4.02 -6.95 -13.49
C PHE A 121 -2.69 -6.66 -14.20
N ALA A 122 -1.60 -6.49 -13.44
CA ALA A 122 -0.28 -6.25 -14.01
C ALA A 122 0.18 -7.43 -14.88
N LEU A 123 0.02 -8.66 -14.39
CA LEU A 123 0.36 -9.89 -15.11
C LEU A 123 -0.46 -10.04 -16.40
N ALA A 124 -1.76 -9.75 -16.35
CA ALA A 124 -2.64 -9.83 -17.52
C ALA A 124 -2.26 -8.83 -18.63
N ASN A 125 -1.60 -7.72 -18.27
CA ASN A 125 -1.09 -6.72 -19.20
C ASN A 125 0.38 -6.95 -19.60
N GLY A 126 0.91 -8.16 -19.38
CA GLY A 126 2.26 -8.56 -19.78
C GLY A 126 3.36 -8.15 -18.81
N GLY A 127 3.01 -7.67 -17.61
CA GLY A 127 3.97 -7.46 -16.53
C GLY A 127 4.58 -8.78 -16.07
N VAL A 128 5.87 -8.78 -15.79
CA VAL A 128 6.57 -9.92 -15.19
C VAL A 128 7.29 -9.43 -13.94
N PRO A 129 6.98 -9.97 -12.75
CA PRO A 129 7.66 -9.57 -11.53
C PRO A 129 9.14 -9.96 -11.62
N ALA A 130 10.03 -9.06 -11.22
CA ALA A 130 11.47 -9.32 -11.22
C ALA A 130 11.86 -10.42 -10.22
N THR A 131 11.07 -10.59 -9.16
CA THR A 131 11.19 -11.66 -8.17
C THR A 131 9.84 -11.91 -7.51
N THR A 132 9.66 -13.10 -6.94
CA THR A 132 8.57 -13.46 -6.03
C THR A 132 9.06 -13.77 -4.61
N HIS A 133 10.36 -13.58 -4.37
CA HIS A 133 11.02 -13.80 -3.10
C HIS A 133 11.59 -12.47 -2.62
N PHE A 134 11.20 -12.07 -1.42
CA PHE A 134 11.52 -10.76 -0.86
C PHE A 134 12.13 -10.90 0.53
N SER A 135 12.89 -9.88 0.93
CA SER A 135 13.36 -9.71 2.29
C SER A 135 12.82 -8.39 2.81
N PHE A 136 12.43 -8.38 4.08
CA PHE A 136 11.89 -7.21 4.74
C PHE A 136 12.92 -6.62 5.70
N PRO A 137 12.90 -5.29 5.95
CA PRO A 137 13.62 -4.70 7.08
C PRO A 137 13.38 -5.56 8.34
N HIS A 138 14.39 -5.76 9.18
CA HIS A 138 14.27 -6.52 10.44
C HIS A 138 13.84 -8.01 10.30
N GLY A 139 13.69 -8.56 9.08
CA GLY A 139 13.35 -9.97 8.88
C GLY A 139 12.00 -10.35 9.48
N GLU A 140 11.97 -11.40 10.30
CA GLU A 140 10.75 -11.89 10.96
C GLU A 140 10.21 -10.89 12.00
N GLU A 141 11.07 -10.11 12.67
CA GLU A 141 10.67 -9.13 13.68
C GLU A 141 9.68 -8.08 13.11
N THR A 142 9.74 -7.80 11.81
CA THR A 142 8.75 -6.94 11.13
C THR A 142 7.32 -7.46 11.22
N PHE A 143 7.12 -8.76 11.39
CA PHE A 143 5.81 -9.37 11.55
C PHE A 143 5.47 -9.75 13.00
N GLU A 144 6.37 -9.44 13.94
CA GLU A 144 6.17 -9.69 15.37
C GLU A 144 6.00 -8.39 16.16
N ASP A 145 6.61 -7.29 15.69
CA ASP A 145 6.49 -5.97 16.27
C ASP A 145 5.62 -5.06 15.38
N ARG A 146 4.53 -4.56 15.95
CA ARG A 146 3.57 -3.72 15.21
C ARG A 146 4.17 -2.40 14.74
N SER A 147 5.13 -1.83 15.46
CA SER A 147 5.80 -0.59 15.04
C SER A 147 6.71 -0.84 13.84
N LEU A 148 7.47 -1.94 13.85
CA LEU A 148 8.32 -2.34 12.72
C LEU A 148 7.48 -2.71 11.49
N PHE A 149 6.35 -3.39 11.70
CA PHE A 149 5.36 -3.68 10.66
C PHE A 149 4.88 -2.40 9.97
N LEU A 150 4.39 -1.42 10.74
CA LEU A 150 3.85 -0.17 10.20
C LEU A 150 4.93 0.67 9.52
N ALA A 151 6.14 0.73 10.07
CA ALA A 151 7.26 1.43 9.46
C ALA A 151 7.65 0.81 8.10
N THR A 152 7.68 -0.52 8.02
CA THR A 152 7.96 -1.25 6.77
C THR A 152 6.84 -1.07 5.76
N GLN A 153 5.58 -1.11 6.19
CA GLN A 153 4.41 -0.87 5.34
C GLN A 153 4.45 0.54 4.73
N GLN A 154 4.72 1.57 5.53
CA GLN A 154 4.82 2.94 5.04
C GLN A 154 5.97 3.12 4.04
N LEU A 155 7.13 2.52 4.31
CA LEU A 155 8.25 2.53 3.37
C LEU A 155 7.87 1.88 2.03
N GLY A 156 7.17 0.74 2.08
CA GLY A 156 6.64 0.09 0.88
C GLY A 156 5.72 1.02 0.09
N GLU A 157 4.78 1.68 0.77
CA GLU A 157 3.84 2.61 0.13
C GLU A 157 4.54 3.81 -0.50
N ASP A 158 5.56 4.35 0.15
CA ASP A 158 6.31 5.49 -0.37
C ASP A 158 7.04 5.12 -1.67
N LEU A 159 7.62 3.91 -1.73
CA LEU A 159 8.29 3.39 -2.92
C LEU A 159 7.30 3.15 -4.07
N THR A 160 6.16 2.50 -3.82
CA THR A 160 5.17 2.22 -4.87
C THR A 160 4.44 3.48 -5.34
N ASN A 161 4.14 4.42 -4.44
CA ASN A 161 3.63 5.73 -4.81
C ASN A 161 4.60 6.49 -5.73
N GLY A 162 5.91 6.42 -5.45
CA GLY A 162 6.93 7.00 -6.31
C GLY A 162 6.91 6.41 -7.72
N ALA A 163 6.82 5.09 -7.83
CA ALA A 163 6.71 4.39 -9.12
C ALA A 163 5.42 4.75 -9.88
N LEU A 164 4.27 4.82 -9.20
CA LEU A 164 3.00 5.21 -9.80
C LEU A 164 3.03 6.65 -10.33
N LEU A 165 3.60 7.58 -9.57
CA LEU A 165 3.71 8.97 -10.01
C LEU A 165 4.62 9.10 -11.24
N ALA A 166 5.72 8.33 -11.31
CA ALA A 166 6.56 8.28 -12.48
C ALA A 166 5.78 7.72 -13.70
N TRP A 167 5.00 6.66 -13.49
CA TRP A 167 4.16 6.08 -14.54
C TRP A 167 3.12 7.07 -15.05
N ILE A 168 2.34 7.69 -14.17
CA ILE A 168 1.31 8.70 -14.53
C ILE A 168 1.95 9.82 -15.35
N LYS A 169 3.11 10.32 -14.92
CA LYS A 169 3.84 11.37 -15.64
C LYS A 169 4.16 10.92 -17.06
N ASP A 170 4.71 9.73 -17.23
CA ASP A 170 5.17 9.29 -18.55
C ASP A 170 3.99 8.91 -19.46
N MET A 171 2.91 8.35 -18.91
CA MET A 171 1.62 8.16 -19.60
C MET A 171 1.05 9.46 -20.16
N ALA A 172 1.08 10.54 -19.36
CA ALA A 172 0.66 11.86 -19.81
C ALA A 172 1.54 12.37 -20.95
N THR A 173 2.86 12.16 -20.91
CA THR A 173 3.76 12.58 -22.01
C THR A 173 3.55 11.80 -23.30
N MET A 174 3.07 10.56 -23.22
CA MET A 174 2.73 9.73 -24.38
C MET A 174 1.35 10.04 -24.96
N GLY A 175 0.60 10.98 -24.38
CA GLY A 175 -0.79 11.26 -24.78
C GLY A 175 -1.74 10.09 -24.45
N ARG A 176 -1.40 9.29 -23.45
CA ARG A 176 -2.19 8.14 -22.95
C ARG A 176 -2.54 8.32 -21.47
N PRO A 177 -3.26 9.39 -21.07
CA PRO A 177 -3.60 9.63 -19.66
C PRO A 177 -4.55 8.56 -19.08
#